data_AF-A0A933IVT9-F1
#
_entry.id   AF-A0A933IVT9-F1
#
_cell.length_a   1.000
_cell.length_b   1.000
_cell.length_c   1.000
_cell.angle_alpha   90.00
_cell.angle_beta   90.00
_cell.angle_gamma   90.00
#
_symmetry.space_group_name_H-M   'P 1'
#
loop_
_entity.id
_entity.type
_entity.pdbx_description
1 polymer ?
#
loop_
_entity_poly.entity_id
_entity_poly.type
_entity_poly.pdbx_seq_one_letter_code
_entity_poly.pdbx_strand_id
1 'polypeptide(L)'
;MIKRVGNQLRESSARADQLVADNLPNLVPVEEWRALYWTMDPEGRLAEGRADLHVLQGVAAVTRPIRIGENGVIENVRRWGVMLRGGVLETIGFDPTPFLTHDHDRFPSDDAEALYLVTALTHFDLPGFFILASEEYPFLLFDPGGDLKGSYTNWYTHAGALAYHVTNGRLATSFGLTWEKDRVLYSKVMRALRELMAEKKRDIREPWHRPPGQV
;
A
#
# COMPACT_ATOMS: atom_id res chain seq x y z
N MET A 1 -2.83 18.64 -10.71
CA MET A 1 -4.13 18.23 -10.12
C MET A 1 -4.24 16.72 -10.32
N ILE A 2 -3.97 15.92 -9.29
CA ILE A 2 -3.99 14.45 -9.41
C ILE A 2 -5.45 14.01 -9.43
N LYS A 3 -5.98 13.66 -10.61
CA LYS A 3 -7.23 12.92 -10.73
C LYS A 3 -7.00 11.54 -10.12
N ARG A 4 -7.43 11.33 -8.87
CA ARG A 4 -7.41 10.02 -8.20
C ARG A 4 -8.72 9.31 -8.53
N VAL A 5 -8.69 8.44 -9.54
CA VAL A 5 -9.79 7.53 -9.87
C VAL A 5 -9.35 6.11 -9.49
N GLY A 6 -10.19 5.36 -8.78
CA GLY A 6 -10.02 3.93 -8.52
C GLY A 6 -9.54 3.55 -7.11
N ASN A 7 -9.63 2.24 -6.83
CA ASN A 7 -9.51 1.44 -5.59
C ASN A 7 -8.33 1.71 -4.62
N GLN A 8 -7.58 2.81 -4.78
CA GLN A 8 -6.36 3.14 -4.03
C GLN A 8 -6.58 3.42 -2.53
N LEU A 9 -7.83 3.65 -2.12
CA LEU A 9 -8.22 3.99 -0.75
C LEU A 9 -9.15 2.95 -0.07
N ARG A 10 -9.50 1.85 -0.76
CA ARG A 10 -10.29 0.73 -0.20
C ARG A 10 -9.62 0.18 1.04
N GLU A 11 -10.41 -0.27 2.02
CA GLU A 11 -9.88 -1.01 3.16
C GLU A 11 -9.14 -2.28 2.75
N SER A 12 -8.04 -2.58 3.45
CA SER A 12 -7.28 -3.81 3.25
C SER A 12 -8.15 -4.98 3.63
N SER A 13 -8.07 -6.04 2.83
CA SER A 13 -8.52 -7.35 3.29
C SER A 13 -7.44 -8.10 4.07
N ALA A 14 -6.20 -7.59 4.14
CA ALA A 14 -5.13 -8.25 4.88
C ALA A 14 -5.35 -8.13 6.38
N ARG A 15 -5.17 -9.25 7.09
CA ARG A 15 -5.24 -9.27 8.55
C ARG A 15 -4.02 -8.57 9.14
N ALA A 16 -4.16 -8.00 10.34
CA ALA A 16 -3.04 -7.34 11.02
C ALA A 16 -1.86 -8.30 11.34
N ASP A 17 -2.13 -9.60 11.46
CA ASP A 17 -1.16 -10.68 11.70
C ASP A 17 -0.70 -11.40 10.42
N GLN A 18 -1.13 -10.94 9.24
CA GLN A 18 -0.80 -11.58 7.97
C GLN A 18 0.65 -11.31 7.58
N LEU A 19 1.52 -12.31 7.77
CA LEU A 19 2.93 -12.22 7.40
C LEU A 19 3.17 -12.46 5.91
N VAL A 20 2.29 -13.22 5.25
CA VAL A 20 2.41 -13.62 3.84
C VAL A 20 1.23 -13.10 3.03
N ALA A 21 1.52 -12.36 1.96
CA ALA A 21 0.56 -11.91 0.98
C ALA A 21 0.56 -12.88 -0.21
N ASP A 22 -0.36 -13.85 -0.16
CA ASP A 22 -0.64 -14.80 -1.23
C ASP A 22 -2.12 -14.74 -1.58
N ASN A 23 -2.42 -14.20 -2.77
CA ASN A 23 -3.79 -14.03 -3.23
C ASN A 23 -4.37 -15.30 -3.88
N LEU A 24 -3.50 -16.22 -4.31
CA LEU A 24 -3.87 -17.39 -5.12
C LEU A 24 -3.08 -18.64 -4.64
N PRO A 25 -3.28 -19.06 -3.39
CA PRO A 25 -2.47 -20.10 -2.78
C PRO A 25 -2.59 -21.43 -3.52
N ASN A 26 -1.44 -22.01 -3.87
CA ASN A 26 -1.30 -23.27 -4.59
C ASN A 26 -1.84 -23.27 -6.04
N LEU A 27 -2.18 -22.11 -6.62
CA LEU A 27 -2.66 -22.05 -8.01
C LEU A 27 -1.51 -21.98 -9.02
N VAL A 28 -0.48 -21.20 -8.71
CA VAL A 28 0.68 -20.98 -9.58
C VAL A 28 1.99 -21.14 -8.79
N PRO A 29 3.11 -21.51 -9.45
CA PRO A 29 4.43 -21.47 -8.84
C PRO A 29 4.83 -20.04 -8.48
N VAL A 30 5.39 -19.83 -7.29
CA VAL A 30 5.74 -18.51 -6.76
C VAL A 30 7.16 -18.48 -6.19
N GLU A 31 7.71 -17.27 -6.13
CA GLU A 31 8.91 -16.88 -5.40
C GLU A 31 8.51 -16.07 -4.17
N GLU A 32 9.26 -16.21 -3.08
CA GLU A 32 9.05 -15.44 -1.85
C GLU A 32 9.86 -14.14 -1.87
N TRP A 33 9.16 -13.01 -1.95
CA TRP A 33 9.74 -11.69 -2.03
C TRP A 33 9.48 -10.90 -0.76
N ARG A 34 10.47 -10.17 -0.24
CA ARG A 34 10.32 -9.45 1.02
C ARG A 34 9.99 -7.98 0.81
N ALA A 35 8.85 -7.53 1.31
CA ALA A 35 8.53 -6.11 1.42
C ALA A 35 8.96 -5.54 2.77
N LEU A 36 9.63 -4.40 2.73
CA LEU A 36 9.88 -3.53 3.87
C LEU A 36 9.18 -2.19 3.60
N TYR A 37 8.34 -1.76 4.52
CA TYR A 37 7.54 -0.55 4.33
C TYR A 37 7.22 0.11 5.67
N TRP A 38 6.56 1.26 5.61
CA TRP A 38 6.11 2.00 6.78
C TRP A 38 4.60 2.14 6.75
N THR A 39 3.98 1.99 7.91
CA THR A 39 2.55 2.17 8.06
C THR A 39 2.26 3.08 9.24
N MET A 40 1.18 3.86 9.11
CA MET A 40 0.64 4.65 10.19
C MET A 40 -0.61 3.97 10.72
N ASP A 41 -0.68 3.76 12.03
CA ASP A 41 -1.87 3.22 12.69
C ASP A 41 -3.01 4.26 12.79
N PRO A 42 -4.23 3.86 13.19
CA PRO A 42 -5.34 4.82 13.37
C PRO A 42 -5.04 5.92 14.39
N GLU A 43 -4.10 5.68 15.30
CA GLU A 43 -3.65 6.67 16.28
C GLU A 43 -2.60 7.65 15.74
N GLY A 44 -2.20 7.52 14.48
CA GLY A 44 -1.19 8.37 13.86
C GLY A 44 0.25 8.00 14.23
N ARG A 45 0.47 6.86 14.91
CA ARG A 45 1.82 6.37 15.23
C ARG A 45 2.40 5.66 14.01
N LEU A 46 3.67 5.88 13.79
CA LEU A 46 4.44 5.25 12.72
C LEU A 46 4.97 3.90 13.19
N ALA A 47 4.89 2.90 12.33
CA ALA A 47 5.51 1.60 12.55
C ALA A 47 6.18 1.12 11.25
N GLU A 48 7.24 0.33 11.42
CA GLU A 48 7.78 -0.48 10.33
C GLU A 48 6.87 -1.69 10.09
N GLY A 49 6.61 -1.97 8.82
CA GLY A 49 5.90 -3.15 8.35
C GLY A 49 6.84 -4.05 7.55
N ARG A 50 6.64 -5.35 7.68
CA ARG A 50 7.33 -6.38 6.92
C ARG A 50 6.32 -7.44 6.51
N ALA A 51 6.40 -7.88 5.27
CA ALA A 51 5.58 -8.97 4.75
C ALA A 51 6.34 -9.69 3.64
N ASP A 52 6.09 -10.98 3.51
CA ASP A 52 6.54 -11.77 2.38
C ASP A 52 5.43 -11.81 1.34
N LEU A 53 5.78 -11.64 0.07
CA LEU A 53 4.88 -11.61 -1.07
C LEU A 53 5.16 -12.85 -1.91
N HIS A 54 4.12 -13.61 -2.21
CA HIS A 54 4.20 -14.70 -3.17
C HIS A 54 4.05 -14.14 -4.58
N VAL A 55 5.17 -13.79 -5.19
CA VAL A 55 5.25 -13.24 -6.55
C VAL A 55 5.42 -14.39 -7.53
N LEU A 56 4.84 -14.30 -8.72
CA LEU A 56 4.94 -15.36 -9.73
C LEU A 56 6.40 -15.74 -10.04
N GLN A 57 6.67 -17.03 -10.17
CA GLN A 57 8.01 -17.53 -10.47
C GLN A 57 8.56 -16.99 -11.78
N GLY A 58 9.86 -16.68 -11.81
CA GLY A 58 10.58 -16.10 -12.94
C GLY A 58 10.68 -14.58 -12.91
N VAL A 59 9.89 -13.91 -12.07
CA VAL A 59 9.91 -12.44 -11.96
C VAL A 59 11.28 -11.94 -11.50
N ALA A 60 11.97 -12.65 -10.60
CA ALA A 60 13.29 -12.22 -10.12
C ALA A 60 14.33 -12.24 -11.23
N ALA A 61 14.26 -13.24 -12.11
CA ALA A 61 15.19 -13.44 -13.21
C ALA A 61 15.08 -12.35 -14.29
N VAL A 62 13.87 -11.83 -14.54
CA VAL A 62 13.64 -10.79 -15.55
C VAL A 62 13.72 -9.36 -15.00
N THR A 63 13.82 -9.22 -13.68
CA THR A 63 13.86 -7.90 -13.03
C THR A 63 15.29 -7.54 -12.63
N ARG A 64 15.78 -6.41 -13.15
CA ARG A 64 17.10 -5.89 -12.78
C ARG A 64 17.12 -5.35 -11.34
N PRO A 65 18.26 -5.44 -10.63
CA PRO A 65 18.48 -4.68 -9.41
C PRO A 65 18.38 -3.17 -9.65
N ILE A 66 17.93 -2.44 -8.63
CA ILE A 66 17.74 -0.99 -8.65
C ILE A 66 18.27 -0.32 -7.38
N ARG A 67 18.34 1.01 -7.38
CA ARG A 67 18.55 1.82 -6.17
C ARG A 67 17.22 2.37 -5.64
N ILE A 68 17.22 2.82 -4.38
CA ILE A 68 16.07 3.49 -3.78
C ILE A 68 15.68 4.71 -4.61
N GLY A 69 14.39 4.84 -4.94
CA GLY A 69 13.85 5.91 -5.79
C GLY A 69 13.96 5.66 -7.30
N GLU A 70 14.70 4.65 -7.75
CA GLU A 70 14.69 4.24 -9.16
C GLU A 70 13.43 3.41 -9.49
N ASN A 71 12.94 3.52 -10.72
CA ASN A 71 11.81 2.72 -11.20
C ASN A 71 12.21 1.23 -11.31
N GLY A 72 11.57 0.40 -10.49
CA GLY A 72 11.66 -1.06 -10.53
C GLY A 72 10.34 -1.74 -10.86
N VAL A 73 10.13 -2.94 -10.30
CA VAL A 73 8.95 -3.78 -10.54
C VAL A 73 7.65 -3.24 -9.91
N ILE A 74 7.73 -2.23 -9.04
CA ILE A 74 6.55 -1.59 -8.44
C ILE A 74 5.97 -0.58 -9.43
N GLU A 75 4.67 -0.70 -9.72
CA GLU A 75 3.88 0.28 -10.45
C GLU A 75 3.40 1.39 -9.50
N ASN A 76 2.80 1.01 -8.38
CA ASN A 76 2.27 1.95 -7.41
C ASN A 76 2.15 1.36 -6.00
N VAL A 77 2.19 2.23 -5.00
CA VAL A 77 1.80 1.92 -3.62
C VAL A 77 0.42 2.50 -3.35
N ARG A 78 -0.42 1.70 -2.70
CA ARG A 78 -1.80 2.04 -2.31
C ARG A 78 -1.83 2.24 -0.79
N ARG A 79 -2.92 2.78 -0.26
CA ARG A 79 -3.05 2.98 1.20
C ARG A 79 -2.87 1.68 2.01
N TRP A 80 -3.11 0.51 1.40
CA TRP A 80 -3.03 -0.77 2.11
C TRP A 80 -2.41 -1.89 1.28
N GLY A 81 -1.57 -1.54 0.31
CA GLY A 81 -0.95 -2.56 -0.51
C GLY A 81 0.03 -2.00 -1.52
N VAL A 82 0.55 -2.90 -2.34
CA VAL A 82 1.45 -2.59 -3.45
C VAL A 82 0.93 -3.22 -4.73
N MET A 83 1.21 -2.58 -5.86
CA MET A 83 0.91 -3.07 -7.19
C MET A 83 2.22 -3.21 -7.96
N LEU A 84 2.45 -4.39 -8.52
CA LEU A 84 3.56 -4.66 -9.44
C LEU A 84 3.17 -4.27 -10.87
N ARG A 85 4.16 -3.96 -11.70
CA ARG A 85 3.95 -3.62 -13.11
C ARG A 85 3.45 -4.83 -13.87
N GLY A 86 2.29 -4.71 -14.54
CA GLY A 86 1.71 -5.80 -15.31
C GLY A 86 2.62 -6.35 -16.42
N GLY A 87 3.43 -5.49 -17.05
CA GLY A 87 4.37 -5.90 -18.11
C GLY A 87 5.43 -6.92 -17.67
N VAL A 88 5.61 -7.13 -16.36
CA VAL A 88 6.49 -8.20 -15.87
C VAL A 88 5.94 -9.59 -16.22
N LEU A 89 4.61 -9.75 -16.23
CA LEU A 89 3.95 -11.02 -16.58
C LEU A 89 4.16 -11.37 -18.05
N GLU A 90 4.06 -10.37 -18.94
CA GLU A 90 4.36 -10.53 -20.36
C GLU A 90 5.82 -10.94 -20.58
N THR A 91 6.75 -10.32 -19.83
CA THR A 91 8.19 -10.56 -19.97
C THR A 91 8.59 -11.98 -19.57
N ILE A 92 7.93 -12.57 -18.57
CA ILE A 92 8.14 -13.99 -18.19
C ILE A 92 7.32 -14.96 -19.05
N GLY A 93 6.50 -14.46 -19.98
CA GLY A 93 5.64 -15.29 -20.84
C GLY A 93 4.51 -15.98 -20.08
N PHE A 94 3.94 -15.33 -19.06
CA PHE A 94 2.83 -15.90 -18.30
C PHE A 94 1.56 -16.00 -19.17
N ASP A 95 1.02 -17.22 -19.25
CA ASP A 95 -0.27 -17.51 -19.87
C ASP A 95 -1.29 -17.85 -18.76
N PRO A 96 -2.36 -17.04 -18.56
CA PRO A 96 -3.39 -17.32 -17.56
C PRO A 96 -4.34 -18.46 -17.97
N THR A 97 -4.40 -18.83 -19.25
CA THR A 97 -5.42 -19.77 -19.79
C THR A 97 -5.47 -21.12 -19.06
N PRO A 98 -4.34 -21.77 -18.72
CA PRO A 98 -4.36 -23.06 -18.02
C PRO A 98 -4.91 -23.00 -16.58
N PHE A 99 -5.06 -21.79 -16.02
CA PHE A 99 -5.47 -21.56 -14.63
C PHE A 99 -6.91 -21.05 -14.52
N LEU A 100 -7.63 -20.93 -15.64
CA LEU A 100 -9.04 -20.53 -15.65
C LEU A 100 -9.92 -21.66 -15.10
N THR A 101 -10.90 -21.29 -14.30
CA THR A 101 -11.92 -22.21 -13.78
C THR A 101 -13.10 -22.33 -14.74
N HIS A 102 -13.29 -21.36 -15.64
CA HIS A 102 -14.45 -21.26 -16.54
C HIS A 102 -15.78 -21.19 -15.77
N ASP A 103 -15.75 -20.64 -14.56
CA ASP A 103 -16.92 -20.43 -13.73
C ASP A 103 -17.69 -19.18 -14.21
N HIS A 104 -18.65 -19.42 -15.11
CA HIS A 104 -19.49 -18.37 -15.68
C HIS A 104 -20.54 -17.81 -14.70
N ASP A 105 -20.77 -18.45 -13.55
CA ASP A 105 -21.63 -17.89 -12.50
C ASP A 105 -20.87 -16.81 -11.72
N ARG A 106 -19.55 -16.97 -11.59
CA ARG A 106 -18.66 -16.01 -10.91
C ARG A 106 -18.10 -14.94 -11.83
N PHE A 107 -17.79 -15.29 -13.08
CA PHE A 107 -17.17 -14.38 -14.05
C PHE A 107 -18.01 -14.28 -15.33
N PRO A 108 -18.25 -13.07 -15.85
CA PRO A 108 -19.08 -12.88 -17.05
C PRO A 108 -18.43 -13.41 -18.34
N SER A 109 -17.12 -13.66 -18.34
CA SER A 109 -16.36 -14.24 -19.45
C SER A 109 -14.99 -14.74 -18.98
N ASP A 110 -14.35 -15.58 -19.79
CA ASP A 110 -12.96 -16.02 -19.58
C ASP A 110 -11.99 -14.83 -19.52
N ASP A 111 -12.20 -13.79 -20.33
CA ASP A 111 -11.38 -12.56 -20.27
C ASP A 111 -11.50 -11.84 -18.92
N ALA A 112 -12.70 -11.85 -18.31
CA ALA A 112 -12.91 -11.25 -17.00
C ALA A 112 -12.23 -12.05 -15.89
N GLU A 113 -12.24 -13.38 -16.00
CA GLU A 113 -11.49 -14.27 -15.10
C GLU A 113 -9.98 -14.10 -15.27
N ALA A 114 -9.49 -14.04 -16.50
CA ALA A 114 -8.07 -13.81 -16.81
C ALA A 114 -7.60 -12.46 -16.25
N LEU A 115 -8.40 -11.40 -16.41
CA LEU A 115 -8.11 -10.10 -15.82
C LEU A 115 -8.08 -10.16 -14.29
N TYR A 116 -9.01 -10.91 -13.68
CA TYR A 116 -9.00 -11.14 -12.23
C TYR A 116 -7.72 -11.85 -11.78
N LEU A 117 -7.30 -12.92 -12.46
CA LEU A 117 -6.06 -13.65 -12.17
C LEU A 117 -4.83 -12.74 -12.27
N VAL A 118 -4.68 -12.01 -13.38
CA VAL A 118 -3.57 -11.06 -13.58
C VAL A 118 -3.55 -9.98 -12.50
N THR A 119 -4.73 -9.48 -12.12
CA THR A 119 -4.85 -8.50 -11.02
C THR A 119 -4.40 -9.11 -9.70
N ALA A 120 -4.88 -10.32 -9.37
CA ALA A 120 -4.52 -11.01 -8.14
C ALA A 120 -3.02 -11.38 -8.07
N LEU A 121 -2.36 -11.66 -9.20
CA LEU A 121 -0.93 -11.93 -9.26
C LEU A 121 -0.05 -10.67 -9.10
N THR A 122 -0.62 -9.48 -9.28
CA THR A 122 0.14 -8.22 -9.29
C THR A 122 -0.23 -7.25 -8.17
N HIS A 123 -1.37 -7.45 -7.50
CA HIS A 123 -1.88 -6.54 -6.47
C HIS A 123 -1.91 -7.21 -5.11
N PHE A 124 -0.98 -6.83 -4.25
CA PHE A 124 -0.86 -7.39 -2.91
C PHE A 124 -1.46 -6.41 -1.91
N ASP A 125 -2.36 -6.90 -1.07
CA ASP A 125 -2.78 -6.19 0.14
C ASP A 125 -1.79 -6.53 1.25
N LEU A 126 -1.42 -5.52 2.04
CA LEU A 126 -0.38 -5.61 3.06
C LEU A 126 -0.97 -5.25 4.44
N PRO A 127 -0.41 -5.79 5.54
CA PRO A 127 -0.90 -5.46 6.87
C PRO A 127 -0.58 -4.01 7.22
N GLY A 128 -1.55 -3.32 7.81
CA GLY A 128 -1.42 -1.92 8.22
C GLY A 128 -2.63 -1.09 7.84
N PHE A 129 -2.71 0.11 8.40
CA PHE A 129 -3.87 1.00 8.23
C PHE A 129 -3.66 2.08 7.15
N PHE A 130 -2.45 2.62 7.05
CA PHE A 130 -2.09 3.59 6.03
C PHE A 130 -0.61 3.46 5.68
N ILE A 131 -0.33 2.80 4.55
CA ILE A 131 1.02 2.62 4.02
C ILE A 131 1.54 3.94 3.47
N LEU A 132 2.76 4.24 3.87
CA LEU A 132 3.56 5.37 3.48
C LEU A 132 4.56 4.90 2.43
N ALA A 133 4.85 5.75 1.45
CA ALA A 133 5.88 5.48 0.47
C ALA A 133 6.40 6.82 -0.07
N SER A 134 7.21 7.50 0.72
CA SER A 134 7.82 8.80 0.39
C SER A 134 9.34 8.70 0.44
N GLU A 135 10.06 9.76 0.06
CA GLU A 135 11.51 9.82 0.29
C GLU A 135 11.90 9.73 1.78
N GLU A 136 10.99 10.11 2.69
CA GLU A 136 11.16 9.93 4.14
C GLU A 136 11.10 8.46 4.54
N TYR A 137 10.14 7.73 3.96
CA TYR A 137 9.80 6.36 4.29
C TYR A 137 9.50 5.61 2.99
N PRO A 138 10.53 5.12 2.28
CA PRO A 138 10.37 4.50 0.97
C PRO A 138 9.65 3.16 1.10
N PHE A 139 8.88 2.72 0.10
CA PHE A 139 8.56 1.29 0.02
C PHE A 139 9.73 0.56 -0.61
N LEU A 140 10.12 -0.60 -0.07
CA LEU A 140 11.22 -1.42 -0.57
C LEU A 140 10.75 -2.86 -0.79
N LEU A 141 11.15 -3.45 -1.91
CA LEU A 141 10.81 -4.80 -2.28
C LEU A 141 12.05 -5.54 -2.77
N PHE A 142 12.38 -6.62 -2.07
CA PHE A 142 13.56 -7.44 -2.32
C PHE A 142 13.15 -8.80 -2.88
N ASP A 143 13.91 -9.30 -3.84
CA ASP A 143 13.72 -10.64 -4.37
C ASP A 143 14.27 -11.73 -3.41
N PRO A 144 14.13 -13.04 -3.75
CA PRO A 144 14.66 -14.12 -2.92
C PRO A 144 16.18 -14.09 -2.75
N GLY A 145 16.91 -13.47 -3.69
CA GLY A 145 18.36 -13.28 -3.62
C GLY A 145 18.79 -12.15 -2.68
N GLY A 146 17.85 -11.32 -2.23
CA GLY A 146 18.10 -10.14 -1.41
C GLY A 146 18.41 -8.87 -2.21
N ASP A 147 18.28 -8.91 -3.54
CA ASP A 147 18.45 -7.73 -4.39
C ASP A 147 17.24 -6.81 -4.29
N LEU A 148 17.47 -5.50 -4.18
CA LEU A 148 16.40 -4.52 -4.27
C LEU A 148 15.90 -4.46 -5.73
N LYS A 149 14.66 -4.89 -5.95
CA LYS A 149 14.02 -4.93 -7.28
C LYS A 149 12.87 -3.92 -7.41
N GLY A 150 12.32 -3.46 -6.29
CA GLY A 150 11.25 -2.48 -6.25
C GLY A 150 11.48 -1.40 -5.20
N SER A 151 11.29 -0.14 -5.58
CA SER A 151 11.28 0.99 -4.67
C SER A 151 10.17 1.95 -5.07
N TYR A 152 9.51 2.57 -4.08
CA TYR A 152 8.51 3.59 -4.33
C TYR A 152 8.61 4.73 -3.32
N THR A 153 8.74 5.96 -3.80
CA THR A 153 8.91 7.17 -2.98
C THR A 153 7.91 8.28 -3.34
N ASN A 154 6.92 7.99 -4.20
CA ASN A 154 5.99 8.97 -4.74
C ASN A 154 4.55 8.79 -4.26
N TRP A 155 4.38 8.52 -2.96
CA TRP A 155 3.09 8.40 -2.28
C TRP A 155 3.01 9.40 -1.11
N TYR A 156 2.11 9.15 -0.17
CA TYR A 156 1.96 9.99 1.02
C TYR A 156 3.21 9.95 1.91
N THR A 157 3.62 11.13 2.35
CA THR A 157 4.50 11.31 3.52
C THR A 157 3.73 11.08 4.82
N HIS A 158 4.44 11.02 5.96
CA HIS A 158 3.78 10.90 7.27
C HIS A 158 2.83 12.07 7.55
N ALA A 159 3.27 13.31 7.25
CA ALA A 159 2.39 14.48 7.32
C ALA A 159 1.15 14.32 6.43
N GLY A 160 1.31 13.76 5.25
CA GLY A 160 0.20 13.54 4.32
C GLY A 160 -0.83 12.56 4.87
N ALA A 161 -0.36 11.45 5.45
CA ALA A 161 -1.24 10.45 6.07
C ALA A 161 -1.98 11.02 7.30
N LEU A 162 -1.28 11.79 8.15
CA LEU A 162 -1.91 12.48 9.28
C LEU A 162 -2.98 13.47 8.80
N ALA A 163 -2.66 14.30 7.81
CA ALA A 163 -3.58 15.27 7.22
C ALA A 163 -4.85 14.59 6.65
N TYR A 164 -4.67 13.48 5.94
CA TYR A 164 -5.78 12.66 5.48
C TYR A 164 -6.65 12.20 6.65
N HIS A 165 -6.04 11.68 7.72
CA HIS A 165 -6.79 11.14 8.85
C HIS A 165 -7.52 12.21 9.68
N VAL A 166 -6.87 13.31 10.04
CA VAL A 166 -7.50 14.39 10.84
C VAL A 166 -8.67 15.01 10.08
N THR A 167 -8.57 15.13 8.75
CA THR A 167 -9.61 15.74 7.92
C THR A 167 -10.71 14.79 7.45
N ASN A 168 -10.71 13.51 7.88
CA ASN A 168 -11.60 12.46 7.39
C ASN A 168 -11.53 12.30 5.86
N GLY A 169 -10.32 12.29 5.32
CA GLY A 169 -10.04 12.07 3.90
C GLY A 169 -10.19 13.29 3.00
N ARG A 170 -10.62 14.45 3.52
CA ARG A 170 -10.78 15.68 2.72
C ARG A 170 -9.46 16.22 2.19
N LEU A 171 -8.36 16.06 2.94
CA LEU A 171 -7.03 16.47 2.50
C LEU A 171 -6.17 15.25 2.13
N ALA A 172 -6.17 14.94 0.84
CA ALA A 172 -5.44 13.85 0.23
C ALA A 172 -4.18 14.36 -0.51
N THR A 173 -3.14 14.73 0.24
CA THR A 173 -1.90 15.29 -0.33
C THR A 173 -0.63 14.66 0.24
N SER A 174 0.43 14.64 -0.57
CA SER A 174 1.79 14.40 -0.09
C SER A 174 2.45 15.73 0.27
N PHE A 175 3.24 15.75 1.35
CA PHE A 175 4.08 16.90 1.71
C PHE A 175 5.53 16.70 1.26
N GLY A 176 5.76 15.90 0.21
CA GLY A 176 7.10 15.55 -0.29
C GLY A 176 7.96 16.76 -0.64
N LEU A 177 7.41 17.75 -1.36
CA LEU A 177 8.17 18.96 -1.70
C LEU A 177 8.55 19.78 -0.46
N THR A 178 7.66 19.87 0.53
CA THR A 178 7.97 20.54 1.80
C THR A 178 9.07 19.81 2.54
N TRP A 179 9.00 18.47 2.59
CA TRP A 179 10.05 17.63 3.16
C TRP A 179 11.38 17.86 2.46
N GLU A 180 11.41 17.88 1.13
CA GLU A 180 12.64 18.05 0.35
C GLU A 180 13.25 19.45 0.53
N LYS A 181 12.43 20.51 0.46
CA LYS A 181 12.91 21.90 0.37
C LYS A 181 13.00 22.64 1.71
N ASP A 182 12.18 22.29 2.70
CA ASP A 182 12.16 22.97 4.01
C ASP A 182 11.76 22.01 5.15
N ARG A 183 12.77 21.37 5.74
CA ARG A 183 12.64 20.44 6.87
C ARG A 183 12.05 21.06 8.11
N VAL A 184 12.29 22.36 8.32
CA VAL A 184 11.80 23.07 9.51
C VAL A 184 10.30 23.31 9.37
N LEU A 185 9.85 23.77 8.19
CA LEU A 185 8.42 23.90 7.89
C LEU A 185 7.72 22.53 7.95
N TYR A 186 8.32 21.49 7.37
CA TYR A 186 7.76 20.13 7.46
C TYR A 186 7.56 19.69 8.91
N SER A 187 8.55 19.93 9.78
CA SER A 187 8.46 19.61 11.20
C SER A 187 7.37 20.39 11.92
N LYS A 188 7.15 21.67 11.57
CA LYS A 188 6.04 22.48 12.11
C LYS A 188 4.67 21.94 11.68
N VAL A 189 4.52 21.56 10.42
CA VAL A 189 3.31 20.93 9.89
C VAL A 189 3.04 19.61 10.61
N MET A 190 4.06 18.77 10.76
CA MET A 190 3.96 17.51 11.51
C MET A 190 3.49 17.71 12.94
N ARG A 191 4.03 18.70 13.66
CA ARG A 191 3.62 19.01 15.02
C ARG A 191 2.15 19.42 15.09
N ALA A 192 1.73 20.37 14.26
CA ALA A 192 0.34 20.83 14.21
C ALA A 192 -0.64 19.68 13.89
N LEU A 193 -0.29 18.80 12.95
CA LEU A 193 -1.12 17.65 12.61
C LEU A 193 -1.22 16.63 13.74
N ARG A 194 -0.14 16.42 14.51
CA ARG A 194 -0.16 15.54 15.69
C ARG A 194 -1.02 16.12 16.82
N GLU A 195 -0.99 17.43 17.01
CA GLU A 195 -1.85 18.14 17.98
C GLU A 195 -3.34 17.97 17.63
N LEU A 196 -3.71 18.23 16.36
CA LEU A 196 -5.07 18.00 15.86
C LEU A 196 -5.51 16.53 15.98
N MET A 197 -4.60 15.59 15.76
CA MET A 197 -4.88 14.16 15.92
C MET A 197 -5.14 13.80 17.40
N ALA A 198 -4.44 14.45 18.33
CA ALA A 198 -4.66 14.26 19.76
C ALA A 198 -5.97 14.89 20.26
N GLU A 199 -6.38 16.05 19.73
CA GLU A 199 -7.69 16.67 19.98
C GLU A 199 -8.82 15.76 19.53
N LYS A 200 -8.79 15.30 18.28
CA LYS A 200 -9.79 14.39 17.73
C LYS A 200 -9.98 13.11 18.56
N LYS A 201 -8.90 12.58 19.14
CA LYS A 201 -8.99 11.42 20.05
C LYS A 201 -9.71 11.73 21.35
N ARG A 202 -9.57 12.95 21.88
CA ARG A 202 -10.27 13.38 23.09
C ARG A 202 -11.77 13.50 22.81
N ASP A 203 -12.14 14.12 21.69
CA ASP A 203 -13.54 14.26 21.28
C ASP A 203 -14.25 12.90 21.06
N ILE A 204 -13.53 11.90 20.53
CA ILE A 204 -14.07 10.54 20.34
C ILE A 204 -14.19 9.79 21.68
N ARG A 205 -13.32 10.06 22.66
CA ARG A 205 -13.31 9.40 23.98
C ARG A 205 -14.27 10.05 24.98
N GLU A 206 -14.69 11.29 24.76
CA GLU A 206 -15.68 11.99 25.56
C GLU A 206 -16.99 12.23 24.78
N PRO A 207 -17.73 11.18 24.38
CA PRO A 207 -19.07 11.37 23.85
C PRO A 207 -20.02 11.65 25.02
N TRP A 208 -20.03 12.88 25.52
CA TRP A 208 -21.02 13.41 26.47
C TRP A 208 -21.09 12.73 27.85
N HIS A 209 -20.44 13.36 28.84
CA HIS A 209 -21.14 13.60 30.11
C HIS A 209 -22.35 14.52 29.80
N ARG A 210 -23.54 13.95 29.57
CA ARG A 210 -24.77 14.75 29.74
C ARG A 210 -24.90 15.05 31.24
N PRO A 211 -25.02 16.31 31.68
CA PRO A 211 -25.49 16.55 33.03
C PRO A 211 -26.91 15.96 33.17
N PRO A 212 -27.23 15.27 34.28
CA PRO A 212 -28.56 14.71 34.47
C PRO A 212 -29.56 15.85 34.66
N GLY A 213 -30.57 15.89 33.78
CA GLY A 213 -31.82 16.60 34.00
C GLY A 213 -31.90 17.99 33.37
N GLN A 214 -32.43 18.06 32.15
CA GLN A 214 -33.44 19.04 31.79
C GLN A 214 -34.48 18.33 30.90
N VAL A 215 -35.71 18.29 31.41
CA VAL A 215 -36.94 17.83 30.77
C VAL A 215 -37.52 18.98 29.97
#